data_AF-A0A924UMH8-F1
#
_entry.id   AF-A0A924UMH8-F1
#
_cell.length_a   1.000
_cell.length_b   1.000
_cell.length_c   1.000
_cell.angle_alpha   90.00
_cell.angle_beta   90.00
_cell.angle_gamma   90.00
#
_symmetry.space_group_name_H-M   'P 1'
#
loop_
_entity.id
_entity.type
_entity.pdbx_description
1 polymer ?
#
loop_
_entity_poly.entity_id
_entity_poly.type
_entity_poly.pdbx_seq_one_letter_code
_entity_poly.pdbx_strand_id
1 'polypeptide(L)'
;MKDNSNSLIALLAGLAAGIIVGMLYAPEKGSETRDKLNDSLRDLGDSIKDRASDELSHLKDVKDRVTDTIKTKFSSAKDSVENSASQAKTAFDDASDSNDNNFNQA
;
A
#
# COMPACT_ATOMS: atom_id res chain seq x y z
N MET A 1 22.43 10.24 -0.22
CA MET A 1 21.39 9.40 -0.88
C MET A 1 20.10 9.58 -0.09
N LYS A 2 19.23 10.55 -0.42
CA LYS A 2 18.02 10.84 0.39
C LYS A 2 16.83 11.33 -0.44
N ASP A 3 16.84 10.97 -1.72
CA ASP A 3 16.08 11.71 -2.73
C ASP A 3 14.90 10.88 -3.27
N ASN A 4 14.88 9.57 -3.01
CA ASN A 4 13.85 8.62 -3.45
C ASN A 4 12.84 8.22 -2.35
N SER A 5 13.23 8.29 -1.07
CA SER A 5 12.30 8.04 0.05
C SER A 5 11.24 9.14 0.17
N ASN A 6 11.63 10.40 -0.04
CA ASN A 6 10.71 11.54 0.11
C ASN A 6 9.65 11.57 -0.99
N SER A 7 10.02 11.22 -2.23
CA SER A 7 9.08 11.12 -3.35
C SER A 7 8.07 9.98 -3.16
N LEU A 8 8.51 8.84 -2.61
CA LEU A 8 7.61 7.74 -2.28
C LEU A 8 6.63 8.12 -1.16
N ILE A 9 7.11 8.81 -0.12
CA ILE A 9 6.26 9.32 0.96
C ILE A 9 5.23 10.34 0.41
N ALA A 10 5.65 11.27 -0.45
CA ALA A 10 4.76 12.25 -1.05
C ALA A 10 3.69 11.58 -1.95
N LEU A 11 4.06 10.56 -2.72
CA LEU A 11 3.11 9.78 -3.53
C LEU A 11 2.08 9.07 -2.65
N LEU A 12 2.53 8.38 -1.60
CA LEU A 12 1.64 7.68 -0.67
C LEU A 12 0.71 8.65 0.07
N ALA A 13 1.24 9.79 0.51
CA ALA A 13 0.43 10.84 1.14
C ALA A 13 -0.60 11.42 0.16
N GLY A 14 -0.21 11.64 -1.10
CA GLY A 14 -1.12 12.09 -2.16
C GLY A 14 -2.23 11.09 -2.46
N LEU A 15 -1.92 9.79 -2.50
CA LEU A 15 -2.90 8.74 -2.75
C LEU A 15 -3.87 8.60 -1.57
N ALA A 16 -3.37 8.63 -0.33
CA ALA A 16 -4.21 8.59 0.87
C ALA A 16 -5.12 9.82 0.96
N ALA A 17 -4.59 11.02 0.75
CA ALA A 17 -5.38 12.25 0.69
C ALA A 17 -6.42 12.20 -0.45
N GLY A 18 -6.05 11.65 -1.61
CA GLY A 18 -6.94 11.46 -2.74
C GLY A 18 -8.12 10.53 -2.45
N ILE A 19 -7.90 9.43 -1.72
CA ILE A 19 -8.98 8.55 -1.27
C ILE A 19 -9.90 9.27 -0.30
N ILE A 20 -9.35 10.00 0.68
CA ILE A 20 -10.15 10.75 1.66
C ILE A 20 -11.02 11.79 0.94
N VAL A 21 -10.43 12.59 0.06
CA VAL A 21 -11.16 13.63 -0.70
C VAL A 21 -12.15 13.00 -1.67
N GLY A 22 -11.77 11.95 -2.40
CA GLY A 22 -12.64 11.25 -3.36
C GLY A 22 -13.82 10.56 -2.68
N MET A 23 -13.59 9.93 -1.52
CA MET A 23 -14.63 9.28 -0.73
C MET A 23 -15.55 10.28 -0.02
N LEU A 24 -15.04 11.45 0.40
CA LEU A 24 -15.86 12.55 0.93
C LEU A 24 -16.70 13.24 -0.16
N TYR A 25 -16.18 13.37 -1.37
CA TYR A 25 -16.85 14.09 -2.46
C TYR A 25 -17.93 13.25 -3.16
N ALA A 26 -17.76 11.93 -3.24
CA ALA A 26 -18.69 11.06 -3.95
C ALA A 26 -19.00 9.77 -3.16
N PRO A 27 -19.87 9.82 -2.15
CA PRO A 27 -20.50 8.62 -1.61
C PRO A 27 -21.58 8.12 -2.58
N GLU A 28 -21.19 7.36 -3.61
CA GLU A 28 -22.14 6.64 -4.48
C GLU A 28 -22.58 5.29 -3.85
N LYS A 29 -23.71 4.74 -4.32
CA LYS A 29 -24.21 3.43 -3.88
C LYS A 29 -23.34 2.32 -4.46
N GLY A 30 -22.77 1.49 -3.58
CA GLY A 30 -21.70 0.55 -3.92
C GLY A 30 -21.95 -0.48 -5.03
N SER A 31 -23.21 -0.74 -5.43
CA SER A 31 -23.51 -1.61 -6.58
C SER A 31 -23.18 -0.92 -7.91
N GLU A 32 -23.70 0.29 -8.12
CA GLU A 32 -23.44 1.07 -9.34
C GLU A 32 -22.00 1.58 -9.40
N THR A 33 -21.42 1.90 -8.24
CA THR A 33 -20.02 2.35 -8.16
C THR A 33 -19.05 1.27 -8.60
N ARG A 34 -19.27 0.01 -8.22
CA ARG A 34 -18.37 -1.09 -8.63
C ARG A 34 -18.43 -1.34 -10.13
N ASP A 35 -19.62 -1.29 -10.72
CA ASP A 35 -19.80 -1.50 -12.16
C ASP A 35 -19.21 -0.33 -12.96
N LYS A 36 -19.56 0.92 -12.61
CA LYS A 36 -18.97 2.12 -13.24
C LYS A 36 -17.46 2.21 -13.06
N LEU A 37 -16.95 1.85 -11.89
CA LEU A 37 -15.51 1.83 -11.63
C LEU A 37 -14.83 0.78 -12.48
N ASN A 38 -15.38 -0.43 -12.59
CA ASN A 38 -14.83 -1.47 -13.45
C ASN A 38 -14.79 -1.04 -14.92
N ASP A 39 -15.87 -0.47 -15.44
CA ASP A 39 -15.91 0.02 -16.82
C ASP A 39 -14.93 1.17 -17.03
N SER A 40 -14.89 2.15 -16.12
CA SER A 40 -13.95 3.26 -16.19
C SER A 40 -12.50 2.79 -16.10
N LEU A 41 -12.19 1.81 -15.25
CA LEU A 41 -10.86 1.22 -15.12
C LEU A 41 -10.48 0.40 -16.34
N ARG A 42 -11.44 -0.28 -16.98
CA ARG A 42 -11.23 -1.00 -18.25
C ARG A 42 -10.89 -0.03 -19.36
N ASP A 43 -11.69 1.01 -19.56
CA ASP A 43 -11.48 2.00 -20.61
C ASP A 43 -10.17 2.78 -20.40
N LEU A 44 -9.86 3.13 -19.15
CA LEU A 44 -8.61 3.79 -18.81
C LEU A 44 -7.43 2.84 -18.99
N GLY A 45 -7.58 1.58 -18.60
CA GLY A 45 -6.60 0.52 -18.78
C GLY A 45 -6.30 0.27 -20.25
N ASP A 46 -7.31 0.16 -21.10
CA ASP A 46 -7.16 0.00 -22.55
C ASP A 46 -6.55 1.25 -23.19
N SER A 47 -6.99 2.46 -22.81
CA SER A 47 -6.41 3.72 -23.31
C SER A 47 -4.94 3.89 -22.93
N ILE A 48 -4.57 3.52 -21.70
CA ILE A 48 -3.18 3.52 -21.23
C ILE A 48 -2.42 2.41 -21.94
N LYS A 49 -2.98 1.21 -22.07
CA LYS A 49 -2.32 0.09 -22.73
C LYS A 49 -2.07 0.37 -24.19
N ASP A 50 -2.97 1.03 -24.90
CA ASP A 50 -2.77 1.38 -26.31
C ASP A 50 -1.69 2.45 -26.47
N ARG A 51 -1.73 3.52 -25.66
CA ARG A 51 -0.69 4.56 -25.67
C ARG A 51 0.66 4.04 -25.18
N ALA A 52 0.63 3.17 -24.18
CA ALA A 52 1.83 2.60 -23.60
C ALA A 52 2.36 1.49 -24.49
N SER A 53 1.58 0.65 -25.17
CA SER A 53 2.11 -0.53 -25.89
C SER A 53 3.19 -0.19 -26.92
N ASP A 54 3.11 0.98 -27.55
CA ASP A 54 4.15 1.49 -28.44
C ASP A 54 5.47 1.80 -27.69
N GLU A 55 5.40 2.22 -26.43
CA GLU A 55 6.53 2.57 -25.56
C GLU A 55 6.93 1.44 -24.58
N LEU A 56 6.01 0.53 -24.27
CA LEU A 56 6.08 -0.53 -23.27
C LEU A 56 6.92 -1.71 -23.76
N SER A 57 7.04 -1.85 -25.08
CA SER A 57 8.01 -2.72 -25.73
C SER A 57 9.46 -2.44 -25.25
N HIS A 58 9.76 -1.18 -24.89
CA HIS A 58 11.04 -0.76 -24.29
C HIS A 58 11.04 -0.75 -22.75
N LEU A 59 9.87 -0.88 -22.11
CA LEU A 59 9.72 -0.82 -20.65
C LEU A 59 9.77 -2.21 -19.98
N LYS A 60 9.95 -3.30 -20.73
CA LYS A 60 10.12 -4.63 -20.15
C LYS A 60 11.32 -4.69 -19.20
N ASP A 61 12.42 -4.06 -19.58
CA ASP A 61 13.62 -3.92 -18.73
C ASP A 61 13.36 -3.02 -17.51
N VAL A 62 12.51 -2.01 -17.65
CA VAL A 62 12.10 -1.11 -16.56
C VAL A 62 11.19 -1.84 -15.57
N LYS A 63 10.27 -2.67 -16.06
CA LYS A 63 9.39 -3.49 -15.25
C LYS A 63 10.18 -4.46 -14.37
N ASP A 64 11.16 -5.15 -14.93
CA ASP A 64 11.96 -6.11 -14.17
C ASP A 64 12.81 -5.37 -13.11
N ARG A 65 13.46 -4.25 -13.47
CA ARG A 65 14.19 -3.42 -12.49
C ARG A 65 13.31 -2.84 -11.38
N VAL A 66 12.10 -2.39 -11.73
CA VAL A 66 11.13 -1.86 -10.76
C VAL A 66 10.66 -2.98 -9.85
N THR A 67 10.33 -4.15 -10.40
CA THR A 67 9.89 -5.32 -9.63
C THR A 67 10.98 -5.77 -8.66
N ASP A 68 12.23 -5.86 -9.11
CA ASP A 68 13.36 -6.21 -8.24
C ASP A 68 13.60 -5.16 -7.16
N THR A 69 13.61 -3.86 -7.52
CA THR A 69 13.81 -2.77 -6.55
C THR A 69 12.71 -2.74 -5.49
N ILE A 70 11.45 -2.95 -5.89
CA ILE A 70 10.32 -3.06 -4.98
C ILE A 70 10.47 -4.29 -4.11
N LYS A 71 10.78 -5.46 -4.69
CA LYS A 71 10.92 -6.72 -3.94
C LYS A 71 12.04 -6.63 -2.91
N THR A 72 13.21 -6.10 -3.25
CA THR A 72 14.31 -5.91 -2.31
C THR A 72 13.96 -4.93 -1.20
N LYS A 73 13.40 -3.76 -1.54
CA LYS A 73 12.99 -2.78 -0.52
C LYS A 73 11.85 -3.27 0.35
N PHE A 74 10.90 -3.98 -0.23
CA PHE A 74 9.77 -4.58 0.47
C PHE A 74 10.22 -5.71 1.39
N SER A 75 11.13 -6.57 0.96
CA SER A 75 11.75 -7.58 1.83
C SER A 75 12.50 -6.92 3.00
N SER A 76 13.36 -5.92 2.74
CA SER A 76 14.05 -5.21 3.83
C SER A 76 13.10 -4.48 4.79
N ALA A 77 12.02 -3.89 4.26
CA ALA A 77 10.97 -3.28 5.06
C ALA A 77 10.17 -4.32 5.84
N LYS A 78 9.85 -5.46 5.23
CA LYS A 78 9.15 -6.59 5.86
C LYS A 78 10.00 -7.15 7.00
N ASP A 79 11.28 -7.40 6.80
CA ASP A 79 12.17 -7.90 7.85
C ASP A 79 12.31 -6.91 9.02
N SER A 80 12.34 -5.61 8.73
CA SER A 80 12.39 -4.57 9.76
C SER A 80 11.05 -4.46 10.51
N VAL A 81 9.93 -4.50 9.79
CA VAL A 81 8.57 -4.47 10.35
C VAL A 81 8.28 -5.75 11.12
N GLU A 82 8.71 -6.91 10.66
CA GLU A 82 8.47 -8.21 11.27
C GLU A 82 9.31 -8.38 12.54
N ASN A 83 10.55 -7.89 12.57
CA ASN A 83 11.35 -7.83 13.81
C ASN A 83 10.79 -6.83 14.84
N SER A 84 10.34 -5.65 14.40
CA SER A 84 9.72 -4.68 15.30
C SER A 84 8.31 -5.13 15.75
N ALA A 85 7.54 -5.76 14.87
CA ALA A 85 6.23 -6.30 15.19
C ALA A 85 6.35 -7.52 16.10
N SER A 86 7.36 -8.37 15.92
CA SER A 86 7.60 -9.50 16.83
C SER A 86 8.00 -9.01 18.22
N GLN A 87 8.91 -8.03 18.32
CA GLN A 87 9.26 -7.42 19.61
C GLN A 87 8.07 -6.70 20.25
N ALA A 88 7.29 -5.96 19.47
CA ALA A 88 6.08 -5.30 19.96
C ALA A 88 5.01 -6.31 20.37
N LYS A 89 4.84 -7.40 19.63
CA LYS A 89 3.89 -8.47 19.95
C LYS A 89 4.30 -9.21 21.21
N THR A 90 5.58 -9.55 21.37
CA THR A 90 6.08 -10.18 22.61
C THR A 90 5.96 -9.24 23.81
N ALA A 91 6.32 -7.96 23.66
CA ALA A 91 6.14 -6.97 24.72
C ALA A 91 4.67 -6.71 25.05
N PHE A 92 3.77 -6.77 24.06
CA PHE A 92 2.33 -6.62 24.24
C PHE A 92 1.71 -7.87 24.88
N ASP A 93 2.10 -9.07 24.46
CA ASP A 93 1.66 -10.34 25.06
C ASP A 93 2.13 -10.42 26.53
N ASP A 94 3.39 -10.06 26.84
CA ASP A 94 3.91 -10.01 28.23
C ASP A 94 3.18 -8.97 29.10
N ALA A 95 2.89 -7.79 28.56
CA ALA A 95 2.14 -6.75 29.25
C ALA A 95 0.66 -7.13 29.45
N SER A 96 0.08 -7.87 28.51
CA SER A 96 -1.30 -8.34 28.57
C SER A 96 -1.45 -9.49 29.58
N ASP A 97 -0.51 -10.45 29.62
CA ASP A 97 -0.48 -11.54 30.61
C ASP A 97 -0.18 -11.06 32.03
N SER A 98 0.61 -9.99 32.17
CA SER A 98 0.89 -9.39 33.49
C SER A 98 -0.33 -8.69 34.10
N ASN A 99 -1.30 -8.27 33.28
CA ASN A 99 -2.51 -7.60 33.76
C ASN A 99 -3.61 -8.58 34.25
N ASP A 100 -3.65 -9.80 33.74
CA ASP A 100 -4.61 -10.83 34.21
C ASP A 100 -4.29 -11.35 35.62
N ASN A 101 -3.02 -11.33 36.04
CA ASN A 101 -2.60 -11.80 37.36
C ASN A 101 -2.92 -10.82 38.51
N ASN A 102 -3.28 -9.57 38.21
CA ASN A 102 -3.68 -8.57 39.21
C ASN A 102 -5.22 -8.49 39.40
N PHE A 103 -6.02 -9.09 38.51
CA PHE A 103 -7.47 -9.16 38.69
C PHE A 103 -7.89 -10.30 39.63
N ASN A 104 -7.01 -11.28 39.89
CA ASN A 104 -7.30 -12.41 40.78
C ASN A 104 -6.68 -12.28 42.18
N GLN A 105 -6.21 -11.09 42.55
CA GLN A 105 -5.62 -10.80 43.87
C GLN A 105 -6.20 -9.56 44.58
N ALA A 106 -7.35 -9.03 44.14
CA ALA A 106 -8.12 -7.99 44.84
C ALA A 106 -9.48 -8.52 45.31
#